data_AF-Q6LCK9-F1
#
_entry.id   AF-Q6LCK9-F1
#
_cell.length_a   1.000
_cell.length_b   1.000
_cell.length_c   1.000
_cell.angle_alpha   90.00
_cell.angle_beta   90.00
_cell.angle_gamma   90.00
#
_symmetry.space_group_name_H-M   'P 1'
#
loop_
_entity.id
_entity.type
_entity.pdbx_description
1 polymer ?
#
loop_
_entity_poly.entity_id
_entity_poly.type
_entity_poly.pdbx_seq_one_letter_code
_entity_poly.pdbx_strand_id
1 'polypeptide(L)' 'EECFLNLEAPISRVCGYDTPFPHIFEPFYIPDKWKCYDALRKMINY' A
#
# COMPACT_ATOMS: atom_id res chain seq x y z
N GLU A 1 -9.49 18.06 7.92
CA GLU A 1 -10.32 17.06 8.64
C GLU A 1 -11.66 16.80 7.95
N GLU A 2 -11.77 16.94 6.63
CA GLU A 2 -13.09 16.97 5.97
C GLU A 2 -13.71 15.59 5.72
N CYS A 3 -12.92 14.52 5.80
CA CYS A 3 -13.38 13.19 5.41
C CYS A 3 -13.40 12.18 6.56
N PHE A 4 -13.01 12.56 7.79
CA PHE A 4 -12.78 11.59 8.87
C PHE A 4 -14.03 10.74 9.20
N LEU A 5 -15.21 11.37 9.24
CA LEU A 5 -16.48 10.70 9.52
C LEU A 5 -17.11 9.98 8.31
N ASN A 6 -16.58 10.21 7.11
CA ASN A 6 -17.09 9.65 5.85
C ASN A 6 -16.23 8.49 5.32
N LEU A 7 -15.27 8.00 6.11
CA LEU A 7 -14.43 6.87 5.73
C LEU A 7 -15.16 5.56 6.00
N GLU A 8 -15.49 4.82 4.94
CA GLU A 8 -16.09 3.48 5.05
C GLU A 8 -15.05 2.37 5.28
N ALA A 9 -13.77 2.68 5.09
CA ALA A 9 -12.66 1.76 5.32
C ALA A 9 -11.42 2.52 5.85
N PRO A 10 -10.52 1.84 6.59
CA PRO A 10 -9.29 2.45 7.08
C PRO A 10 -8.36 2.83 5.93
N ILE A 11 -7.72 4.00 6.05
CA ILE A 11 -6.76 4.49 5.07
C ILE A 11 -5.52 3.58 5.06
N SER A 12 -5.27 2.95 3.92
CA SER A 12 -4.12 2.06 3.71
C SER A 12 -3.07 2.72 2.82
N ARG A 13 -1.79 2.37 3.03
CA ARG A 13 -0.65 2.87 2.22
C ARG A 13 0.14 1.71 1.65
N VAL A 14 0.51 1.82 0.38
CA VAL A 14 1.39 0.87 -0.31
C VAL A 14 2.67 1.61 -0.66
N CYS A 15 3.78 1.16 -0.09
CA CYS A 15 5.09 1.81 -0.21
C CYS A 15 6.18 0.77 -0.42
N GLY A 16 7.42 1.25 -0.61
CA GLY A 16 8.61 0.40 -0.51
C GLY A 16 8.82 -0.13 0.91
N TYR A 17 9.75 -1.06 1.06
CA TYR A 17 10.11 -1.59 2.38
C TYR A 17 10.89 -0.56 3.20
N ASP A 18 10.82 -0.67 4.51
CA ASP A 18 11.61 0.18 5.43
C ASP A 18 13.06 -0.32 5.52
N THR A 19 13.72 -0.33 4.37
CA THR A 19 15.11 -0.77 4.19
C THR A 19 15.78 0.15 3.17
N PRO A 20 17.12 0.30 3.20
CA PRO A 20 17.82 1.02 2.13
C PRO A 20 17.49 0.44 0.76
N PHE A 21 17.47 1.29 -0.27
CA PHE A 21 17.13 0.89 -1.64
C PHE A 21 18.14 -0.15 -2.16
N PRO A 22 17.71 -1.38 -2.49
CA PRO A 22 18.61 -2.43 -2.94
C PRO A 22 18.77 -2.40 -4.47
N HIS A 23 20.00 -2.42 -4.96
CA HIS A 23 20.26 -2.36 -6.41
C HIS A 23 19.80 -3.62 -7.16
N ILE A 24 20.06 -4.82 -6.62
CA ILE A 24 19.67 -6.09 -7.27
C ILE A 24 18.18 -6.40 -7.04
N PHE A 25 17.62 -5.95 -5.91
CA PHE A 25 16.24 -6.24 -5.50
C PHE A 25 15.28 -5.07 -5.73
N GLU A 26 15.62 -4.13 -6.61
CA GLU A 26 14.75 -3.01 -6.98
C GLU A 26 13.31 -3.46 -7.31
N PRO A 27 13.07 -4.53 -8.12
CA PRO A 27 11.72 -4.96 -8.46
C PRO A 27 10.88 -5.41 -7.27
N PHE A 28 11.54 -5.89 -6.20
CA PHE A 28 10.85 -6.31 -4.98
C PHE A 28 10.63 -5.14 -4.02
N TYR A 29 11.53 -4.17 -4.03
CA TYR A 29 11.46 -2.98 -3.20
C TYR A 29 10.34 -2.05 -3.66
N ILE A 30 10.28 -1.74 -4.96
CA ILE A 30 9.27 -0.83 -5.51
C ILE A 30 7.86 -1.47 -5.40
N PRO A 31 6.82 -0.69 -5.04
CA PRO A 31 5.46 -1.19 -5.01
C PRO A 31 4.95 -1.49 -6.42
N ASP A 32 4.92 -2.79 -6.78
CA ASP A 32 4.32 -3.27 -8.03
C ASP A 32 2.78 -3.33 -7.94
N LYS A 33 2.12 -3.44 -9.09
CA LYS A 33 0.67 -3.59 -9.27
C LYS A 33 0.07 -4.69 -8.39
N TRP A 34 0.82 -5.76 -8.13
CA TRP A 34 0.36 -6.86 -7.28
C TRP A 34 0.26 -6.46 -5.80
N LYS A 35 1.23 -5.68 -5.28
CA LYS A 35 1.15 -5.12 -3.91
C LYS A 35 -0.04 -4.15 -3.80
N CYS A 36 -0.26 -3.32 -4.82
CA CYS A 36 -1.41 -2.43 -4.86
C CYS A 36 -2.75 -3.20 -4.90
N TYR A 37 -2.82 -4.26 -5.70
CA TYR A 37 -4.01 -5.10 -5.80
C TYR A 37 -4.34 -5.82 -4.49
N ASP A 38 -3.33 -6.38 -3.81
CA ASP A 38 -3.51 -7.02 -2.51
C ASP A 38 -4.04 -6.03 -1.46
N ALA A 39 -3.46 -4.83 -1.41
CA ALA A 39 -3.95 -3.77 -0.52
C ALA A 39 -5.39 -3.35 -0.83
N LEU A 40 -5.75 -3.24 -2.12
CA LEU A 40 -7.11 -2.92 -2.54
C LEU A 40 -8.10 -4.01 -2.11
N ARG A 41 -7.75 -5.30 -2.27
CA ARG A 41 -8.60 -6.40 -1.79
C ARG A 41 -8.77 -6.38 -0.27
N LYS A 42 -7.72 -6.06 0.48
CA LYS A 42 -7.78 -5.92 1.94
C LYS A 42 -8.69 -4.76 2.36
N MET A 43 -8.61 -3.63 1.65
CA MET A 43 -9.41 -2.44 1.95
C MET A 43 -10.91 -2.66 1.68
N ILE A 44 -11.26 -3.41 0.63
CA ILE A 44 -12.66 -3.71 0.29
C ILE A 44 -13.30 -4.73 1.25
N ASN A 45 -12.49 -5.59 1.89
CA ASN A 45 -12.97 -6.64 2.80
C ASN A 45 -12.99 -6.20 4.29
N TYR A 46 -12.91 -4.90 4.56
CA TYR A 46 -13.09 -4.33 5.90
C TYR A 46 -14.58 -4.09 6.17
#